data_AF-X1I6J6-F1
#
_entry.id   AF-X1I6J6-F1
#
_cell.length_a   1.000
_cell.length_b   1.000
_cell.length_c   1.000
_cell.angle_alpha   90.00
_cell.angle_beta   90.00
_cell.angle_gamma   90.00
#
_symmetry.space_group_name_H-M   'P 1'
#
loop_
_entity.id
_entity.type
_entity.pdbx_description
1 polymer ?
#
loop_
_entity_poly.entity_id
_entity_poly.type
_entity_poly.pdbx_seq_one_letter_code
_entity_poly.pdbx_strand_id
1 'polypeptide(L)'
;DTNGALPDELKKLIKYINTVSLDFKIPTATGRPKLWNEHKKCFMIAACKNVFVKMVINENLLPQELDKVCEIIVGVDKNIPLIIQPVFECVIPNILDIQKTALERLNDVRIIPQVHKYLGLA
;
A
#
# COMPACT_ATOMS: atom_id res chain seq x y z
N ASP A 1 0.40 -2.88 -11.86
CA ASP A 1 1.04 -2.47 -10.60
C ASP A 1 1.74 -1.13 -10.83
N THR A 2 1.80 -0.26 -9.84
CA THR A 2 2.49 1.04 -9.91
C THR A 2 3.00 1.45 -8.53
N ASN A 3 4.13 2.16 -8.48
CA ASN A 3 4.71 2.69 -7.25
C ASN A 3 4.04 3.99 -6.75
N GLY A 4 2.99 4.47 -7.42
CA GLY A 4 2.21 5.62 -6.99
C GLY A 4 2.94 6.98 -7.01
N ALA A 5 4.04 7.10 -7.75
CA ALA A 5 4.85 8.34 -7.76
C ALA A 5 4.48 9.35 -8.86
N LEU A 6 3.79 8.91 -9.93
CA LEU A 6 3.57 9.71 -11.15
C LEU A 6 2.08 9.91 -11.46
N PRO A 7 1.38 10.84 -10.78
CA PRO A 7 -0.05 11.03 -10.95
C PRO A 7 -0.43 11.49 -12.37
N ASP A 8 0.36 12.36 -12.99
CA ASP A 8 0.06 12.89 -14.32
C ASP A 8 0.17 11.81 -15.40
N GLU A 9 1.14 10.90 -15.29
CA GLU A 9 1.26 9.75 -16.18
C GLU A 9 0.15 8.72 -15.95
N LEU A 10 -0.19 8.45 -14.68
CA LEU A 10 -1.29 7.56 -14.35
C LEU A 10 -2.61 8.06 -14.94
N LYS A 11 -2.87 9.37 -14.88
CA LYS A 11 -4.10 9.98 -15.42
C LYS A 11 -4.28 9.74 -16.92
N LYS A 12 -3.18 9.72 -17.70
CA LYS A 12 -3.23 9.46 -19.16
C LYS A 12 -3.66 8.03 -19.47
N LEU A 13 -3.28 7.09 -18.61
CA LEU A 13 -3.45 5.64 -18.84
C LEU A 13 -4.66 5.04 -18.13
N ILE A 14 -5.17 5.67 -17.06
CA ILE A 14 -6.16 5.08 -16.15
C ILE A 14 -7.40 4.55 -16.87
N LYS A 15 -7.85 5.20 -17.95
CA LYS A 15 -9.02 4.75 -18.73
C LYS A 15 -8.85 3.33 -19.30
N TYR A 16 -7.63 2.90 -19.59
CA TYR A 16 -7.31 1.58 -20.16
C TYR A 16 -7.01 0.51 -19.09
N ILE A 17 -7.03 0.88 -17.81
CA ILE A 17 -6.69 -0.01 -16.70
C ILE A 17 -7.98 -0.45 -16.00
N ASN A 18 -8.12 -1.76 -15.79
CA ASN A 18 -9.25 -2.32 -15.05
C ASN A 18 -9.00 -2.36 -13.54
N THR A 19 -7.81 -2.81 -13.16
CA THR A 19 -7.40 -3.00 -11.77
C THR A 19 -6.08 -2.31 -11.48
N VAL A 20 -5.99 -1.61 -10.35
CA VAL A 20 -4.78 -0.90 -9.91
C VAL A 20 -4.30 -1.49 -8.59
N SER A 21 -3.12 -2.10 -8.61
CA SER A 21 -2.29 -2.31 -7.41
C SER A 21 -1.48 -1.04 -7.20
N LEU A 22 -1.73 -0.31 -6.12
CA LEU A 22 -1.03 0.93 -5.80
C LEU A 22 -0.07 0.69 -4.64
N ASP A 23 1.22 0.60 -4.94
CA ASP A 23 2.27 0.30 -3.96
C ASP A 23 2.77 1.59 -3.29
N PHE A 24 2.27 1.85 -2.08
CA PHE A 24 2.73 2.95 -1.24
C PHE A 24 4.12 2.63 -0.71
N LYS A 25 5.12 3.35 -1.23
CA LYS A 25 6.50 3.25 -0.79
C LYS A 25 6.67 3.84 0.62
N ILE A 26 6.82 2.95 1.59
CA ILE A 26 7.06 3.30 2.99
C ILE A 26 8.52 3.76 3.15
N PRO A 27 8.77 4.98 3.66
CA PRO A 27 10.11 5.52 3.80
C PRO A 27 11.09 4.61 4.55
N THR A 28 10.72 4.12 5.74
CA THR A 28 11.59 3.24 6.54
C THR A 28 11.85 1.88 5.89
N ALA A 29 10.88 1.34 5.16
CA ALA A 29 11.04 0.08 4.46
C ALA A 29 11.88 0.20 3.18
N THR A 30 11.91 1.38 2.55
CA THR A 30 12.53 1.58 1.24
C THR A 30 13.83 2.39 1.27
N GLY A 31 14.11 3.11 2.36
CA GLY A 31 15.20 4.07 2.44
C GLY A 31 15.04 5.27 1.50
N ARG A 32 13.82 5.51 0.98
CA ARG A 32 13.52 6.57 0.00
C ARG A 32 12.75 7.73 0.65
N PRO A 33 12.76 8.92 0.02
CA PRO A 33 11.94 10.04 0.46
C PRO A 33 10.46 9.68 0.52
N LYS A 34 9.74 10.33 1.44
CA LYS A 34 8.28 10.23 1.53
C LYS A 34 7.61 10.77 0.27
N LEU A 35 6.65 10.02 -0.25
CA LEU A 35 5.85 10.36 -1.44
C LEU A 35 4.36 10.49 -1.12
N TRP A 36 4.00 10.91 0.10
CA TRP A 36 2.61 10.91 0.57
C TRP A 36 1.67 11.72 -0.32
N ASN A 37 2.13 12.84 -0.86
CA ASN A 37 1.34 13.70 -1.73
C ASN A 37 1.10 13.05 -3.10
N GLU A 38 2.14 12.46 -3.67
CA GLU A 38 2.12 11.73 -4.94
C GLU A 38 1.26 10.49 -4.83
N HIS A 39 1.44 9.70 -3.77
CA HIS A 39 0.62 8.54 -3.43
C HIS A 39 -0.85 8.93 -3.32
N LYS A 40 -1.18 9.99 -2.57
CA LYS A 40 -2.56 10.48 -2.44
C LYS A 40 -3.14 10.89 -3.79
N LYS A 41 -2.39 11.62 -4.62
CA LYS A 41 -2.84 12.03 -5.97
C LYS A 41 -3.08 10.82 -6.87
N CYS A 42 -2.15 9.87 -6.91
CA CYS A 42 -2.31 8.63 -7.68
C CYS A 42 -3.51 7.83 -7.18
N PHE A 43 -3.71 7.77 -5.87
CA PHE A 43 -4.81 7.04 -5.27
C PHE A 43 -6.17 7.64 -5.63
N MET A 44 -6.34 8.96 -5.56
CA MET A 44 -7.56 9.63 -6.00
C MET A 44 -7.87 9.37 -7.49
N ILE A 45 -6.84 9.33 -8.35
CA ILE A 45 -7.01 8.99 -9.77
C ILE A 45 -7.45 7.53 -9.92
N ALA A 46 -6.82 6.62 -9.19
CA ALA A 46 -7.08 5.17 -9.26
C ALA A 46 -8.40 4.76 -8.60
N ALA A 47 -8.97 5.56 -7.69
CA ALA A 47 -10.19 5.26 -6.95
C ALA A 47 -11.43 5.06 -7.83
N CYS A 48 -11.40 5.52 -9.09
CA CYS A 48 -12.47 5.22 -10.06
C CYS A 48 -12.39 3.81 -10.67
N LYS A 49 -11.42 2.99 -10.27
CA LYS A 49 -11.16 1.62 -10.76
C LYS A 49 -11.25 0.62 -9.61
N ASN A 50 -11.13 -0.67 -9.94
CA ASN A 50 -10.89 -1.70 -8.93
C ASN A 50 -9.46 -1.52 -8.37
N VAL A 51 -9.34 -0.81 -7.26
CA VAL A 51 -8.04 -0.45 -6.66
C VAL A 51 -7.89 -1.08 -5.28
N PHE A 52 -6.66 -1.43 -4.96
CA PHE A 52 -6.23 -1.69 -3.59
C PHE A 52 -4.87 -1.02 -3.35
N VAL A 53 -4.63 -0.65 -2.10
CA VAL A 53 -3.34 -0.11 -1.68
C VAL A 53 -2.50 -1.27 -1.15
N LYS A 54 -1.25 -1.35 -1.58
CA LYS A 54 -0.26 -2.28 -1.05
C LYS A 54 0.81 -1.48 -0.34
N MET A 55 1.26 -1.92 0.82
CA MET A 55 2.44 -1.36 1.48
C MET A 55 3.43 -2.49 1.76
N VAL A 56 4.64 -2.35 1.25
CA VAL A 56 5.73 -3.27 1.58
C VAL A 56 6.41 -2.77 2.84
N ILE A 57 6.50 -3.64 3.86
CA ILE A 57 7.03 -3.30 5.19
C ILE A 57 8.15 -4.26 5.61
N ASN A 58 9.05 -3.75 6.45
CA ASN A 58 10.05 -4.53 7.17
C ASN A 58 9.93 -4.22 8.67
N GLU A 59 10.87 -4.71 9.47
CA GLU A 59 10.92 -4.51 10.93
C GLU A 59 11.07 -3.04 11.37
N ASN A 60 11.38 -2.13 10.44
CA ASN A 60 11.60 -0.71 10.72
C ASN A 60 10.34 0.16 10.54
N LEU A 61 9.19 -0.44 10.20
CA LEU A 61 7.92 0.29 10.03
C LEU A 61 7.60 1.12 11.27
N LEU A 62 7.40 2.42 11.08
CA LEU A 62 6.98 3.32 12.16
C LEU A 62 5.45 3.36 12.26
N PRO A 63 4.89 3.45 13.48
CA PRO A 63 3.43 3.61 13.66
C PRO A 63 2.86 4.79 12.87
N GLN A 64 3.59 5.90 12.79
CA GLN A 64 3.15 7.11 12.09
C GLN A 64 3.06 6.91 10.56
N GLU A 65 3.83 5.96 10.00
CA GLU A 65 3.75 5.63 8.58
C GLU A 65 2.49 4.80 8.30
N LEU A 66 2.16 3.83 9.17
CA LEU A 66 0.89 3.11 9.12
C LEU A 66 -0.29 4.07 9.26
N ASP A 67 -0.23 4.98 10.24
CA ASP A 67 -1.26 6.00 10.45
C ASP A 67 -1.46 6.87 9.22
N LYS A 68 -0.37 7.21 8.53
CA LYS A 68 -0.44 8.03 7.32
C LYS A 68 -1.08 7.28 6.16
N VAL A 69 -0.76 6.00 5.98
CA VAL A 69 -1.42 5.15 4.98
C VAL A 69 -2.92 5.06 5.25
N CYS A 70 -3.30 4.72 6.50
CA CYS A 70 -4.71 4.65 6.89
C CYS A 70 -5.44 5.98 6.73
N GLU A 71 -4.82 7.10 7.11
CA GLU A 71 -5.37 8.45 6.91
C GLU A 71 -5.67 8.74 5.43
N ILE A 72 -4.74 8.41 4.53
CA ILE A 72 -4.91 8.61 3.09
C ILE A 72 -6.05 7.74 2.55
N ILE A 73 -6.13 6.47 2.99
CA ILE A 73 -7.18 5.55 2.54
C ILE A 73 -8.56 6.00 3.00
N VAL A 74 -8.71 6.30 4.30
CA VAL A 74 -9.95 6.82 4.88
C VAL A 74 -10.41 8.10 4.20
N GLY A 75 -9.47 8.97 3.80
CA GLY A 75 -9.78 10.21 3.09
C GLY A 75 -10.35 10.04 1.68
N VAL A 76 -10.37 8.82 1.14
CA VAL A 76 -10.98 8.49 -0.16
C VAL A 76 -12.14 7.51 0.02
N ASP A 77 -11.87 6.32 0.54
CA ASP A 77 -12.88 5.31 0.86
C ASP A 77 -12.27 4.23 1.77
N LYS A 78 -12.78 4.11 3.01
CA LYS A 78 -12.34 3.12 3.99
C LYS A 78 -12.64 1.66 3.61
N ASN A 79 -13.44 1.44 2.56
CA ASN A 79 -13.72 0.11 2.01
C ASN A 79 -12.65 -0.36 1.01
N ILE A 80 -11.76 0.52 0.54
CA ILE A 80 -10.68 0.12 -0.35
C ILE A 80 -9.66 -0.74 0.44
N PRO A 81 -9.31 -1.95 -0.05
CA PRO A 81 -8.45 -2.84 0.70
C PRO A 81 -7.03 -2.30 0.89
N LEU A 82 -6.47 -2.51 2.07
CA LEU A 82 -5.05 -2.38 2.36
C LEU A 82 -4.40 -3.77 2.42
N ILE A 83 -3.37 -3.98 1.60
CA ILE A 83 -2.53 -5.17 1.61
C ILE A 83 -1.21 -4.82 2.28
N ILE A 84 -0.98 -5.40 3.46
CA ILE A 84 0.29 -5.34 4.18
C ILE A 84 1.14 -6.49 3.67
N GLN A 85 2.24 -6.18 3.00
CA GLN A 85 3.14 -7.16 2.42
C GLN A 85 4.50 -7.13 3.12
N PRO A 86 4.83 -8.13 3.96
CA PRO A 86 6.18 -8.21 4.52
C PRO A 86 7.21 -8.43 3.41
N VAL A 87 8.39 -7.83 3.58
CA VAL A 87 9.57 -8.17 2.78
C VAL A 87 9.85 -9.67 2.94
N PHE A 88 10.24 -10.34 1.85
CA PHE A 88 10.58 -11.76 1.88
C PHE A 88 11.68 -12.06 2.90
N GLU A 89 11.53 -13.14 3.65
CA GLU A 89 12.41 -13.56 4.75
C GLU A 89 12.57 -12.54 5.90
N CYS A 90 11.78 -11.46 5.91
CA CYS A 90 11.71 -10.53 7.03
C CYS A 90 10.69 -11.03 8.08
N VAL A 91 11.16 -11.18 9.31
CA VAL A 91 10.28 -11.47 10.46
C VAL A 91 9.82 -10.15 11.07
N ILE A 92 8.51 -9.95 11.12
CA ILE A 92 7.87 -8.78 11.74
C ILE A 92 7.09 -9.28 12.96
N PRO A 93 7.65 -9.22 14.18
CA PRO A 93 7.07 -9.88 15.35
C PRO A 93 5.64 -9.46 15.68
N ASN A 94 5.28 -8.20 15.40
CA ASN A 94 4.00 -7.58 15.72
C ASN A 94 3.09 -7.43 14.48
N ILE A 95 3.26 -8.24 13.42
CA ILE A 95 2.52 -8.06 12.16
C ILE A 95 0.99 -8.14 12.31
N LEU A 96 0.50 -8.99 13.22
CA LEU A 96 -0.94 -9.09 13.52
C LEU A 96 -1.46 -7.86 14.26
N ASP A 97 -0.64 -7.26 15.13
CA ASP A 97 -1.01 -6.01 15.80
C ASP A 97 -1.04 -4.85 14.81
N ILE A 98 -0.09 -4.79 13.88
CA ILE A 98 -0.08 -3.80 12.77
C ILE A 98 -1.38 -3.91 11.96
N GLN A 99 -1.78 -5.14 11.58
CA GLN A 99 -3.05 -5.37 10.87
C GLN A 99 -4.25 -4.93 11.71
N LYS A 100 -4.28 -5.31 12.99
CA LYS A 100 -5.36 -4.93 13.92
C LYS A 100 -5.50 -3.41 14.03
N THR A 101 -4.40 -2.68 14.21
CA THR A 101 -4.41 -1.21 14.27
C THR A 101 -4.94 -0.59 12.97
N ALA A 102 -4.60 -1.15 11.80
CA ALA A 102 -5.17 -0.68 10.54
C ALA A 102 -6.67 -0.98 10.42
N LEU A 103 -7.13 -2.14 10.90
CA LEU A 103 -8.55 -2.54 10.93
C LEU A 103 -9.42 -1.68 11.85
N GLU A 104 -8.84 -0.98 12.82
CA GLU A 104 -9.58 0.03 13.62
C GLU A 104 -10.06 1.21 12.76
N ARG A 105 -9.47 1.42 11.57
CA ARG A 105 -9.73 2.55 10.68
C ARG A 105 -10.27 2.12 9.30
N LEU A 106 -9.93 0.92 8.85
CA LEU A 106 -10.25 0.37 7.52
C LEU A 106 -11.09 -0.89 7.63
N ASN A 107 -11.96 -1.12 6.63
CA ASN A 107 -12.87 -2.28 6.65
C ASN A 107 -12.24 -3.57 6.11
N ASP A 108 -11.17 -3.49 5.31
CA ASP A 108 -10.48 -4.65 4.72
C ASP A 108 -8.97 -4.44 4.75
N VAL A 109 -8.29 -5.17 5.62
CA VAL A 109 -6.83 -5.19 5.73
C VAL A 109 -6.35 -6.63 5.72
N ARG A 110 -5.43 -6.94 4.80
CA ARG A 110 -4.93 -8.31 4.61
C ARG A 110 -3.42 -8.32 4.72
N ILE A 111 -2.88 -9.37 5.31
CA ILE A 111 -1.45 -9.68 5.26
C ILE A 111 -1.24 -10.67 4.11
N ILE A 112 -0.51 -10.28 3.08
CA ILE A 112 -0.20 -11.15 1.93
C ILE A 112 1.31 -11.10 1.71
N PRO A 113 2.06 -12.22 1.85
CA PRO A 113 3.49 -12.25 1.60
C PRO A 113 3.83 -12.15 0.11
N GLN A 114 5.12 -12.00 -0.22
CA GLN A 114 5.61 -12.11 -1.60
C GLN A 114 5.53 -13.56 -2.10
N VAL A 115 4.32 -14.01 -2.47
CA VAL A 115 4.01 -15.43 -2.81
C VAL A 115 4.93 -15.97 -3.90
N HIS A 116 5.26 -15.18 -4.93
CA HIS A 116 6.18 -15.61 -5.99
C HIS A 116 7.55 -16.06 -5.47
N LYS A 117 8.08 -15.41 -4.43
CA LYS A 117 9.37 -15.80 -3.83
C LYS A 117 9.28 -17.10 -3.04
N TYR A 118 8.18 -17.33 -2.33
CA TYR A 118 7.93 -18.63 -1.67
C TYR A 118 7.75 -19.77 -2.68
N LEU A 119 7.28 -19.47 -3.89
CA LEU A 119 7.10 -20.44 -4.97
C LEU A 119 8.34 -20.58 -5.89
N GLY A 120 9.41 -19.83 -5.66
CA GLY A 120 10.60 -19.86 -6.53
C GLY A 120 10.36 -19.30 -7.94
N LEU A 121 9.42 -18.37 -8.08
CA LEU A 121 9.10 -17.69 -9.35
C LEU A 121 9.76 -16.31 -9.40
N ALA A 122 10.26 -15.95 -10.58
CA ALA A 122 10.87 -14.64 -10.88
C ALA A 122 9.80 -13.53 -11.03
#